data_AF-A0A0F9FF89-F1
#
_entry.id   AF-A0A0F9FF89-F1
#
_cell.length_a   1.000
_cell.length_b   1.000
_cell.length_c   1.000
_cell.angle_alpha   90.00
_cell.angle_beta   90.00
_cell.angle_gamma   90.00
#
_symmetry.space_group_name_H-M   'P 1'
#
loop_
_entity.id
_entity.type
_entity.pdbx_description
1 polymer ?
#
loop_
_entity_poly.entity_id
_entity_poly.type
_entity_poly.pdbx_seq_one_letter_code
_entity_poly.pdbx_strand_id
1 'polypeptide(L)'
;IDKVPTIEHVIVVKRSGREVSHTKKDIWYNDFIDGKSDECEPEEMDSEDTLFLLYTSGTTGKPKGVKHTTAGYILYTSFTHRVVFNYKEEDVWYCTADEHNNSLCLAEI
;
A
#
# COMPACT_ATOMS: atom_id res chain seq x y z
N ILE A 1 16.79 8.44 -8.48
CA ILE A 1 17.18 7.51 -7.41
C ILE A 1 18.55 7.88 -6.80
N ASP A 2 19.49 8.39 -7.60
CA ASP A 2 20.89 8.62 -7.18
C ASP A 2 21.09 9.61 -6.04
N LYS A 3 20.12 10.52 -5.80
CA LYS A 3 20.15 11.46 -4.67
C LYS A 3 19.70 10.85 -3.35
N VAL A 4 19.22 9.60 -3.34
CA VAL A 4 18.74 8.88 -2.16
C VAL A 4 19.55 7.58 -2.04
N PRO A 5 20.75 7.62 -1.43
CA PRO A 5 21.68 6.50 -1.46
C PRO A 5 21.18 5.26 -0.71
N THR A 6 20.25 5.43 0.23
CA THR A 6 19.66 4.35 1.05
C THR A 6 18.73 3.42 0.27
N ILE A 7 18.28 3.80 -0.94
CA ILE A 7 17.49 2.91 -1.78
C ILE A 7 18.44 2.03 -2.59
N GLU A 8 18.40 0.72 -2.37
CA GLU A 8 19.25 -0.26 -3.02
C GLU A 8 18.56 -0.96 -4.20
N HIS A 9 17.26 -1.23 -4.06
CA HIS A 9 16.43 -1.91 -5.05
C HIS A 9 15.14 -1.14 -5.34
N VAL A 10 14.71 -1.14 -6.59
CA VAL A 10 13.46 -0.52 -7.05
C VAL A 10 12.70 -1.52 -7.90
N ILE A 11 11.52 -1.94 -7.44
CA ILE A 11 10.64 -2.82 -8.23
C ILE A 11 9.85 -1.96 -9.21
N VAL A 12 9.96 -2.25 -10.51
CA VAL A 12 9.35 -1.47 -11.60
C VAL A 12 8.26 -2.28 -12.29
N VAL A 13 7.04 -1.76 -12.27
CA VAL A 13 5.88 -2.38 -12.95
C VAL A 13 5.71 -1.77 -14.35
N LYS A 14 5.75 -2.59 -15.40
CA LYS A 14 5.58 -2.14 -16.80
C LYS A 14 4.10 -1.93 -17.14
N ARG A 15 3.55 -0.77 -16.74
CA ARG A 15 2.11 -0.49 -16.91
C ARG A 15 1.66 -0.04 -18.31
N SER A 16 2.47 0.77 -19.00
CA SER A 16 2.08 1.48 -20.24
C SER A 16 2.72 0.93 -21.52
N GLY A 17 3.64 -0.03 -21.41
CA GLY A 17 4.39 -0.58 -22.54
C GLY A 17 5.45 0.35 -23.15
N ARG A 18 5.56 1.59 -22.68
CA ARG A 18 6.55 2.56 -23.17
C ARG A 18 7.95 2.19 -22.70
N GLU A 19 8.94 2.54 -23.52
CA GLU A 19 10.34 2.48 -23.13
C GLU A 19 10.64 3.51 -22.04
N VAL A 20 11.31 3.06 -20.99
CA VAL A 20 11.71 3.87 -19.84
C VAL A 20 13.18 3.59 -19.51
N SER A 21 13.90 4.60 -19.03
CA SER A 21 15.28 4.41 -18.57
C SER A 21 15.30 3.45 -17.39
N HIS A 22 16.14 2.42 -17.46
CA HIS A 22 16.32 1.42 -16.42
C HIS A 22 17.77 1.43 -15.93
N THR A 23 17.95 1.51 -14.62
CA THR A 23 19.25 1.57 -13.95
C THR A 23 19.66 0.20 -13.40
N LYS A 24 20.81 0.13 -12.72
CA LYS A 24 21.28 -1.09 -12.06
C LYS A 24 20.50 -1.43 -10.78
N LYS A 25 19.78 -0.47 -10.20
CA LYS A 25 18.97 -0.65 -8.99
C LYS A 25 17.55 -1.13 -9.29
N ASP A 26 17.12 -0.93 -10.54
CA ASP A 26 15.78 -1.25 -10.98
C ASP A 26 15.68 -2.75 -11.29
N ILE A 27 14.54 -3.35 -10.96
CA ILE A 27 14.21 -4.75 -11.19
C ILE A 27 12.80 -4.78 -11.75
N TRP A 28 12.60 -5.42 -12.90
CA TRP A 28 11.26 -5.60 -13.44
C TRP A 28 10.43 -6.50 -12.54
N TYR A 29 9.22 -6.05 -12.21
CA TYR A 29 8.30 -6.80 -11.36
C TYR A 29 8.03 -8.21 -11.93
N ASN A 30 7.76 -8.32 -13.23
CA ASN A 30 7.49 -9.61 -13.88
C ASN A 30 8.66 -10.59 -13.73
N ASP A 31 9.90 -10.10 -13.90
CA ASP A 31 11.11 -10.92 -13.75
C ASP A 31 11.34 -11.29 -12.28
N PHE A 32 10.96 -10.41 -11.35
CA PHE A 32 11.09 -10.64 -9.91
C PHE A 32 10.14 -11.71 -9.37
N ILE A 33 8.92 -11.75 -9.90
CA ILE A 33 7.90 -12.73 -9.50
C ILE A 33 7.96 -14.04 -10.30
N ASP A 34 8.70 -14.09 -11.41
CA ASP A 34 8.79 -15.28 -12.25
C ASP A 34 9.34 -16.49 -11.46
N GLY A 35 8.62 -17.61 -11.56
CA GLY A 35 8.93 -18.84 -10.82
C GLY A 35 8.81 -18.74 -9.29
N LYS A 36 8.22 -17.67 -8.73
CA LYS A 36 7.88 -17.60 -7.31
C LYS A 36 6.59 -18.38 -7.01
N SER A 37 6.47 -18.82 -5.75
CA SER A 37 5.27 -19.49 -5.24
C SER A 37 4.10 -18.51 -5.18
N ASP A 38 2.91 -18.98 -5.53
CA ASP A 38 1.65 -18.26 -5.29
C ASP A 38 1.21 -18.33 -3.82
N GLU A 39 1.86 -19.19 -3.02
CA GLU A 39 1.66 -19.34 -1.59
C GLU A 39 2.79 -18.66 -0.81
N CYS A 40 2.42 -17.83 0.16
CA CYS A 40 3.31 -17.18 1.10
C CYS A 40 2.62 -17.15 2.47
N GLU A 41 3.19 -17.81 3.47
CA GLU A 41 2.65 -17.79 4.83
C GLU A 41 2.68 -16.36 5.39
N PRO A 42 1.61 -15.91 6.07
CA PRO A 42 1.58 -14.60 6.70
C PRO A 42 2.51 -14.56 7.91
N GLU A 43 3.22 -13.45 8.09
CA GLU A 43 3.99 -13.19 9.30
C GLU A 43 3.04 -12.88 10.47
N GLU A 44 3.29 -13.48 11.64
CA GLU A 44 2.57 -13.13 12.86
C GLU A 44 3.03 -11.74 13.35
N MET A 45 2.08 -10.81 13.50
CA MET A 45 2.34 -9.43 13.90
C MET A 45 1.66 -9.10 15.23
N ASP A 46 2.28 -8.25 16.05
CA ASP A 46 1.61 -7.66 17.21
C ASP A 46 0.53 -6.65 16.76
N SER A 47 -0.49 -6.48 17.61
CA SER A 47 -1.53 -5.47 17.43
C SER A 47 -1.01 -4.05 17.15
N GLU A 48 0.11 -3.68 17.76
CA GLU A 48 0.73 -2.35 17.72
C GLU A 48 1.90 -2.24 16.72
N ASP A 49 2.17 -3.31 15.97
CA ASP A 49 3.12 -3.25 14.88
C ASP A 49 2.66 -2.27 13.80
N THR A 50 3.64 -1.68 13.10
CA THR A 50 3.36 -0.65 12.09
C THR A 50 2.82 -1.32 10.83
N LEU A 51 1.60 -0.98 10.44
CA LEU A 51 1.00 -1.46 9.19
C LEU A 51 1.47 -0.63 7.99
N PHE A 52 1.35 0.70 8.07
CA PHE A 52 1.86 1.62 7.05
C PHE A 52 2.17 3.02 7.60
N LEU A 53 2.93 3.78 6.80
CA LEU A 53 3.16 5.22 6.99
C LEU A 53 2.50 5.98 5.85
N LEU A 54 1.60 6.91 6.18
CA LEU A 54 0.93 7.78 5.21
C LEU A 54 1.42 9.21 5.36
N TYR A 55 2.12 9.71 4.33
CA TYR A 55 2.60 11.08 4.32
C TYR A 55 1.54 12.05 3.81
N THR A 56 1.21 13.04 4.63
CA THR A 56 0.21 14.07 4.29
C THR A 56 0.86 15.45 4.19
N SER A 57 0.34 16.32 3.32
CA SER A 57 0.78 17.71 3.20
C SER A 57 0.36 18.49 4.45
N GLY A 58 1.29 18.72 5.37
CA GLY A 58 1.06 19.55 6.55
C GLY A 58 1.06 21.06 6.21
N THR A 59 0.37 21.85 7.02
CA THR A 59 0.34 23.33 6.89
C THR A 59 1.71 24.00 7.10
N THR A 60 2.66 23.29 7.72
CA THR A 60 4.01 23.79 8.07
C THR A 60 5.07 23.50 7.00
N GLY A 61 4.67 23.15 5.77
CA GLY A 61 5.54 23.01 4.60
C GLY A 61 6.34 21.70 4.49
N LYS A 62 6.49 20.93 5.59
CA LYS A 62 7.06 19.58 5.56
C LYS A 62 5.96 18.51 5.66
N PRO A 63 5.96 17.47 4.80
CA PRO A 63 5.03 16.36 4.93
C PRO A 63 5.15 15.66 6.29
N LYS A 64 4.01 15.29 6.88
CA LYS A 64 3.95 14.55 8.15
C LYS A 64 3.65 13.08 7.87
N GLY A 65 4.47 12.17 8.39
CA GLY A 65 4.25 10.72 8.29
C GLY A 65 3.30 10.25 9.40
N VAL A 66 2.06 9.96 9.06
CA VAL A 66 1.08 9.37 9.98
C VAL A 66 1.33 7.87 10.06
N LYS A 67 1.53 7.35 11.27
CA LYS A 67 1.68 5.91 11.54
C LYS A 67 0.32 5.31 11.87
N HIS A 68 -0.03 4.20 11.22
CA HIS A 68 -1.14 3.34 11.60
C HIS A 68 -0.62 1.97 12.08
N THR A 69 -1.23 1.45 13.13
CA THR A 69 -0.92 0.11 13.69
C THR A 69 -1.90 -0.94 13.18
N THR A 70 -1.48 -2.20 13.16
CA THR A 70 -2.18 -3.30 12.50
C THR A 70 -3.60 -3.51 13.00
N ALA A 71 -3.80 -3.91 14.26
CA ALA A 71 -5.11 -4.39 14.71
C ALA A 71 -6.15 -3.26 14.81
N GLY A 72 -5.76 -2.11 15.38
CA GLY A 72 -6.66 -0.98 15.55
C GLY A 72 -7.15 -0.41 14.23
N TYR A 73 -6.26 -0.31 13.23
CA TYR A 73 -6.62 0.17 11.90
C TYR A 73 -7.58 -0.79 11.20
N ILE A 74 -7.22 -2.07 11.07
CA ILE A 74 -8.02 -3.08 10.37
C ILE A 74 -9.40 -3.23 11.01
N LEU A 75 -9.47 -3.23 12.35
CA LEU A 75 -10.75 -3.30 13.08
C LEU A 75 -11.63 -2.08 12.76
N TYR A 76 -11.06 -0.88 12.86
CA TYR A 76 -11.82 0.35 12.67
C TYR A 76 -12.34 0.48 11.24
N THR A 77 -11.52 0.19 10.23
CA THR A 77 -11.92 0.26 8.82
C THR A 77 -12.97 -0.81 8.50
N SER A 78 -12.79 -2.06 8.94
CA SER A 78 -13.78 -3.13 8.73
C SER A 78 -15.12 -2.82 9.40
N PHE A 79 -15.08 -2.33 10.64
CA PHE A 79 -16.28 -1.96 11.38
C PHE A 79 -17.01 -0.80 10.70
N THR A 80 -16.31 0.28 10.39
CA THR A 80 -16.92 1.46 9.75
C THR A 80 -17.40 1.16 8.34
N HIS A 81 -16.69 0.32 7.57
CA HIS A 81 -17.17 -0.12 6.27
C HIS A 81 -18.55 -0.79 6.38
N ARG A 82 -18.68 -1.72 7.34
CA ARG A 82 -19.94 -2.40 7.64
C ARG A 82 -21.03 -1.45 8.13
N VAL A 83 -20.77 -0.58 9.10
CA VAL A 83 -21.86 0.19 9.76
C VAL A 83 -22.21 1.51 9.08
N VAL A 84 -21.26 2.16 8.41
CA VAL A 84 -21.49 3.44 7.73
C VAL A 84 -22.07 3.23 6.34
N PHE A 85 -21.50 2.28 5.59
CA PHE A 85 -21.97 1.98 4.22
C PHE A 85 -22.97 0.84 4.17
N ASN A 86 -23.26 0.21 5.31
CA ASN A 86 -24.19 -0.92 5.42
C ASN A 86 -23.80 -2.07 4.48
N TYR A 87 -22.48 -2.29 4.31
CA TYR A 87 -21.92 -3.29 3.41
C TYR A 87 -22.34 -4.70 3.82
N LYS A 88 -22.63 -5.52 2.80
CA LYS A 88 -23.00 -6.95 2.91
C LYS A 88 -22.12 -7.79 1.99
N GLU A 89 -22.06 -9.08 2.27
CA GLU A 89 -21.15 -10.03 1.61
C GLU A 89 -21.28 -10.09 0.07
N GLU A 90 -22.45 -9.82 -0.48
CA GLU A 90 -22.70 -9.81 -1.93
C GLU A 90 -22.68 -8.41 -2.56
N ASP A 91 -22.42 -7.36 -1.76
CA ASP A 91 -22.37 -6.01 -2.28
C ASP A 91 -21.05 -5.80 -3.06
N VAL A 92 -21.15 -5.04 -4.16
CA VAL A 92 -19.96 -4.53 -4.86
C VAL A 92 -19.69 -3.13 -4.34
N TRP A 93 -18.61 -2.97 -3.56
CA TRP A 93 -18.15 -1.67 -3.11
C TRP A 93 -17.34 -0.96 -4.21
N TYR A 94 -17.60 0.34 -4.41
CA TYR A 94 -16.88 1.15 -5.39
C TYR A 94 -16.43 2.48 -4.80
N CYS A 95 -15.11 2.63 -4.66
CA CYS A 95 -14.43 3.80 -4.15
C CYS A 95 -13.64 4.44 -5.30
N THR A 96 -14.05 5.63 -5.77
CA THR A 96 -13.32 6.37 -6.83
C THR A 96 -12.10 7.11 -6.32
N ALA A 97 -11.78 6.97 -5.03
CA ALA A 97 -10.67 7.67 -4.42
C ALA A 97 -9.34 7.03 -4.88
N ASP A 98 -8.32 7.87 -4.94
CA ASP A 98 -6.94 7.43 -5.13
C ASP A 98 -6.41 6.81 -3.83
N GLU A 99 -5.57 5.78 -3.94
CA GLU A 99 -4.98 5.05 -2.80
C GLU A 99 -4.18 5.93 -1.84
N HIS A 100 -3.65 7.07 -2.31
CA HIS A 100 -2.90 8.00 -1.46
C HIS A 100 -3.79 8.80 -0.49
N ASN A 101 -5.10 8.86 -0.73
CA ASN A 101 -6.01 9.78 -0.03
C ASN A 101 -7.11 9.10 0.76
N ASN A 102 -7.20 7.76 0.78
CA ASN A 102 -8.29 7.09 1.48
C ASN A 102 -7.88 5.80 2.18
N SER A 103 -7.89 5.86 3.52
CA SER A 103 -7.69 4.71 4.39
C SER A 103 -8.76 3.63 4.25
N LEU A 104 -10.00 3.98 3.90
CA LEU A 104 -11.09 2.99 3.73
C LEU A 104 -10.91 2.16 2.45
N CYS A 105 -10.32 2.74 1.41
CA CYS A 105 -10.02 2.04 0.15
C CYS A 105 -8.89 0.99 0.35
N LEU A 106 -8.02 1.15 1.36
CA LEU A 106 -6.91 0.24 1.67
C LEU A 106 -7.30 -0.97 2.53
N ALA A 107 -8.52 -0.98 3.09
CA ALA A 107 -8.95 -2.02 4.04
C ALA A 107 -9.56 -3.26 3.37
N GLU A 108 -9.73 -3.24 2.05
CA GLU A 108 -10.31 -4.34 1.27
C GLU A 108 -9.33 -4.97 0.27
N ILE A 109 -8.03 -4.75 0.47
CA ILE A 109 -6.95 -5.49 -0.19
C ILE A 109 -6.34 -6.45 0.82
#